data_AF-A0A3S5EWD4-F1
#
_entry.id   AF-A0A3S5EWD4-F1
#
_cell.length_a   1.000
_cell.length_b   1.000
_cell.length_c   1.000
_cell.angle_alpha   90.00
_cell.angle_beta   90.00
_cell.angle_gamma   90.00
#
_symmetry.space_group_name_H-M   'P 1'
#
loop_
_entity.id
_entity.type
_entity.pdbx_description
1 polymer ?
#
loop_
_entity_poly.entity_id
_entity_poly.type
_entity_poly.pdbx_seq_one_letter_code
_entity_poly.pdbx_strand_id
1 'polypeptide(L)'
;MANISASYEDMRSQANALITTRDNIQQQLQQAKMQVDNLVSSGFVTDAASGAFQTSYQEFTTSATKTIDSLTSISNNLNQVVSTLEETDSSLASQLRG
;
A
#
# COMPACT_ATOMS: atom_id res chain seq x y z
N MET A 1 -29.94 -9.77 7.75
CA MET A 1 -29.31 -9.19 6.54
C MET A 1 -28.36 -8.03 6.85
N ALA A 2 -28.49 -7.33 8.00
CA ALA A 2 -27.57 -6.26 8.40
C ALA A 2 -26.09 -6.69 8.60
N ASN A 3 -25.83 -7.96 8.94
CA ASN A 3 -24.46 -8.44 9.20
C ASN A 3 -23.61 -8.52 7.93
N ILE A 4 -24.19 -8.83 6.77
CA ILE A 4 -23.44 -9.01 5.52
C ILE A 4 -23.06 -7.64 4.93
N SER A 5 -23.99 -6.68 4.96
CA SER A 5 -23.70 -5.30 4.54
C SER A 5 -22.65 -4.62 5.42
N ALA A 6 -22.68 -4.86 6.74
CA ALA A 6 -21.65 -4.37 7.65
C ALA A 6 -20.28 -4.99 7.32
N SER A 7 -20.22 -6.29 7.02
CA SER A 7 -18.98 -6.94 6.58
C SER A 7 -18.42 -6.37 5.27
N TYR A 8 -19.26 -5.98 4.31
CA TYR A 8 -18.80 -5.34 3.06
C TYR A 8 -18.21 -3.96 3.31
N GLU A 9 -18.85 -3.17 4.17
CA GLU A 9 -18.35 -1.86 4.59
C GLU A 9 -17.01 -2.00 5.34
N ASP A 10 -16.90 -2.98 6.24
CA ASP A 10 -15.65 -3.30 6.93
C ASP A 10 -14.55 -3.68 5.93
N MET A 11 -14.82 -4.53 4.95
CA MET A 11 -13.85 -4.91 3.93
C MET A 11 -13.39 -3.72 3.08
N ARG A 12 -14.31 -2.84 2.66
CA ARG A 12 -14.00 -1.59 1.93
C ARG A 12 -13.15 -0.65 2.81
N SER A 13 -13.48 -0.53 4.09
CA SER A 13 -12.70 0.24 5.07
C SER A 13 -11.27 -0.30 5.20
N GLN A 14 -11.11 -1.62 5.35
CA GLN A 14 -9.78 -2.24 5.41
C GLN A 14 -8.99 -2.02 4.11
N ALA A 15 -9.64 -2.16 2.94
CA ALA A 15 -9.00 -1.88 1.66
C ALA A 15 -8.46 -0.44 1.58
N ASN A 16 -9.21 0.55 2.06
CA ASN A 16 -8.78 1.95 2.13
C ASN A 16 -7.66 2.17 3.16
N ALA A 17 -7.71 1.48 4.30
CA ALA A 17 -6.67 1.54 5.33
C ALA A 17 -5.32 1.02 4.80
N LEU A 18 -5.32 -0.02 3.95
CA LEU A 18 -4.12 -0.53 3.29
C LEU A 18 -3.50 0.51 2.34
N ILE A 19 -4.33 1.23 1.58
CA ILE A 19 -3.89 2.31 0.68
C ILE A 19 -3.27 3.46 1.49
N THR A 20 -3.92 3.86 2.58
CA THR A 20 -3.40 4.90 3.48
C THR A 20 -2.07 4.48 4.10
N THR A 21 -1.96 3.21 4.51
CA THR A 21 -0.72 2.66 5.07
C THR A 21 0.41 2.66 4.04
N ARG A 22 0.13 2.24 2.80
CA ARG A 22 1.09 2.30 1.68
C ARG A 22 1.64 3.71 1.51
N ASP A 23 0.76 4.70 1.41
CA ASP A 23 1.14 6.09 1.16
C ASP A 23 2.00 6.65 2.29
N ASN A 24 1.63 6.36 3.54
CA ASN A 24 2.42 6.76 4.71
C ASN A 24 3.84 6.17 4.69
N ILE A 25 3.97 4.87 4.37
CA ILE A 25 5.31 4.24 4.34
C ILE A 25 6.12 4.78 3.16
N GLN A 26 5.51 4.99 1.99
CA GLN A 26 6.20 5.61 0.85
C GLN A 26 6.74 7.00 1.19
N GLN A 27 5.96 7.83 1.89
CA GLN A 27 6.41 9.14 2.35
C GLN A 27 7.60 9.03 3.33
N GLN A 28 7.53 8.09 4.28
CA GLN A 28 8.62 7.85 5.23
C GLN A 28 9.91 7.39 4.54
N LEU A 29 9.80 6.51 3.54
CA LEU A 29 10.94 6.04 2.75
C LEU A 29 11.59 7.18 1.95
N GLN A 30 10.77 8.05 1.33
CA GLN A 30 11.27 9.23 0.62
C GLN A 30 11.98 10.20 1.56
N GLN A 31 11.41 10.44 2.75
CA GLN A 31 12.02 11.31 3.75
C GLN A 31 13.36 10.77 4.23
N ALA A 32 13.44 9.48 4.52
CA ALA A 32 14.67 8.85 4.97
C ALA A 32 15.74 8.84 3.86
N LYS A 33 15.34 8.68 2.59
CA LYS A 33 16.25 8.86 1.45
C LYS A 33 16.84 10.26 1.38
N MET A 34 16.02 11.30 1.52
CA MET A 34 16.51 12.69 1.51
C MET A 34 17.50 12.96 2.65
N GLN A 35 17.29 12.38 3.84
CA GLN A 35 18.21 12.52 4.96
C GLN A 35 19.58 11.91 4.65
N VAL A 36 19.61 10.72 4.05
CA VAL A 36 20.85 10.06 3.65
C VAL A 36 21.56 10.84 2.54
N ASP A 37 20.82 11.29 1.52
CA ASP A 37 21.37 12.11 0.44
C ASP A 37 22.00 13.41 0.98
N ASN A 38 21.35 14.06 1.95
CA ASN A 38 21.87 15.27 2.60
C ASN A 38 23.15 14.99 3.41
N LEU A 39 23.21 13.88 4.14
CA LEU A 39 24.40 13.49 4.90
C LEU A 39 25.59 13.22 3.97
N VAL A 40 25.35 12.49 2.87
CA VAL A 40 26.36 12.24 1.83
C VAL A 40 26.83 13.55 1.20
N SER A 41 25.91 14.44 0.83
CA SER A 41 26.24 15.75 0.24
C SER A 41 26.96 16.68 1.22
N SER A 42 26.77 16.52 2.53
CA SER A 42 27.42 17.34 3.58
C SER A 42 28.88 16.95 3.86
N GLY A 43 29.39 15.91 3.19
CA GLY A 43 30.79 15.47 3.31
C GLY A 43 31.05 14.50 4.47
N PHE A 44 30.02 13.84 5.00
CA PHE A 44 30.13 12.91 6.13
C PHE A 44 30.91 11.61 5.80
N VAL A 45 31.34 11.40 4.55
CA VAL A 45 31.99 10.16 4.11
C VAL A 45 33.05 10.46 3.05
N THR A 46 34.19 9.76 3.14
CA THR A 46 35.21 9.73 2.07
C THR A 46 34.60 9.25 0.75
N ASP A 47 35.08 9.77 -0.39
CA ASP A 47 34.49 9.60 -1.73
C ASP A 47 34.07 8.15 -2.11
N ALA A 48 34.79 7.14 -1.61
CA ALA A 48 34.46 5.74 -1.90
C ALA A 48 33.33 5.19 -1.01
N ALA A 49 33.25 5.59 0.25
CA ALA A 49 32.24 5.10 1.18
C ALA A 49 30.88 5.77 0.92
N SER A 50 30.87 7.06 0.58
CA SER A 50 29.67 7.84 0.27
C SER A 50 28.87 7.26 -0.89
N GLY A 51 29.54 6.89 -1.99
CA GLY A 51 28.91 6.28 -3.16
C GLY A 51 28.27 4.92 -2.87
N ALA A 52 28.93 4.08 -2.05
CA ALA A 52 28.40 2.78 -1.66
C ALA A 52 27.15 2.91 -0.76
N PHE A 53 27.18 3.84 0.20
CA PHE A 53 26.01 4.13 1.05
C PHE A 53 24.83 4.64 0.22
N GLN A 54 25.07 5.59 -0.69
CA GLN A 54 24.02 6.14 -1.55
C GLN A 54 23.39 5.06 -2.43
N THR A 55 24.20 4.19 -3.03
CA THR A 55 23.73 3.07 -3.85
C THR A 55 22.88 2.10 -3.04
N SER A 56 23.41 1.65 -1.88
CA SER A 56 22.69 0.71 -1.01
C SER A 56 21.35 1.27 -0.53
N TYR A 57 21.30 2.57 -0.19
CA TYR A 57 20.06 3.20 0.26
C TYR A 57 19.04 3.38 -0.86
N GLN A 58 19.51 3.67 -2.08
CA GLN A 58 18.66 3.75 -3.26
C GLN A 58 18.06 2.39 -3.62
N GLU A 59 18.85 1.32 -3.56
CA GLU A 59 18.38 -0.06 -3.76
C GLU A 59 17.36 -0.47 -2.71
N PHE A 60 17.63 -0.16 -1.43
CA PHE A 60 16.70 -0.39 -0.32
C PHE A 60 15.37 0.33 -0.56
N THR A 61 15.41 1.64 -0.82
CA THR A 61 14.20 2.46 -1.02
C THR A 61 13.37 1.95 -2.19
N THR A 62 14.04 1.57 -3.28
CA THR A 62 13.38 1.01 -4.48
C THR A 62 12.71 -0.33 -4.16
N SER A 63 13.42 -1.22 -3.48
CA SER A 63 12.92 -2.55 -3.13
C SER A 63 11.75 -2.46 -2.15
N ALA A 64 11.89 -1.62 -1.11
CA ALA A 64 10.86 -1.37 -0.13
C ALA A 64 9.60 -0.78 -0.79
N THR A 65 9.74 0.22 -1.67
CA THR A 65 8.61 0.80 -2.42
C THR A 65 7.87 -0.27 -3.21
N LYS A 66 8.59 -1.10 -3.99
CA LYS A 66 7.99 -2.21 -4.74
C LYS A 66 7.26 -3.21 -3.85
N THR A 67 7.84 -3.56 -2.69
CA THR A 67 7.19 -4.45 -1.73
C THR A 67 5.92 -3.83 -1.17
N ILE A 68 5.95 -2.55 -0.81
CA ILE A 68 4.81 -1.83 -0.24
C ILE A 68 3.70 -1.61 -1.28
N ASP A 69 4.04 -1.45 -2.55
CA ASP A 69 3.07 -1.34 -3.64
C ASP A 69 2.15 -2.56 -3.74
N SER A 70 2.58 -3.73 -3.24
CA SER A 70 1.74 -4.93 -3.15
C SER A 70 0.48 -4.72 -2.29
N LEU A 71 0.48 -3.75 -1.36
CA LEU A 71 -0.71 -3.36 -0.60
C LEU A 71 -1.83 -2.85 -1.51
N THR A 72 -1.48 -2.23 -2.65
CA THR A 72 -2.45 -1.82 -3.68
C THR A 72 -3.17 -3.03 -4.27
N SER A 73 -2.42 -4.08 -4.61
CA SER A 73 -3.00 -5.33 -5.15
C SER A 73 -3.92 -5.99 -4.13
N ILE A 74 -3.54 -6.02 -2.85
CA ILE A 74 -4.38 -6.57 -1.78
C ILE A 74 -5.67 -5.75 -1.63
N SER A 75 -5.55 -4.41 -1.61
CA SER A 75 -6.71 -3.50 -1.56
C SER A 75 -7.67 -3.72 -2.73
N ASN A 76 -7.13 -3.84 -3.96
CA ASN A 76 -7.92 -4.10 -5.15
C ASN A 76 -8.65 -5.45 -5.08
N ASN A 77 -7.97 -6.50 -4.62
CA ASN A 77 -8.59 -7.81 -4.44
C ASN A 77 -9.74 -7.77 -3.42
N LEU A 78 -9.57 -7.07 -2.29
CA LEU A 78 -10.64 -6.90 -1.30
C LEU A 78 -11.85 -6.19 -1.91
N ASN A 79 -11.63 -5.10 -2.65
CA ASN A 79 -12.71 -4.38 -3.33
C ASN A 79 -13.42 -5.25 -4.38
N GLN A 80 -12.67 -6.07 -5.12
CA GLN A 80 -13.25 -6.98 -6.12
C GLN A 80 -14.12 -8.05 -5.46
N VAL A 81 -13.65 -8.65 -4.37
CA VAL A 81 -14.42 -9.65 -3.60
C VAL A 81 -15.73 -9.03 -3.11
N VAL A 82 -15.70 -7.82 -2.55
CA VAL A 82 -16.91 -7.12 -2.09
C VAL A 82 -17.89 -6.90 -3.25
N SER A 83 -17.43 -6.37 -4.38
CA SER A 83 -18.30 -6.12 -5.54
C SER A 83 -18.95 -7.40 -6.05
N THR A 84 -18.20 -8.51 -6.16
CA THR A 84 -18.75 -9.81 -6.60
C THR A 84 -19.80 -10.35 -5.64
N LEU A 85 -19.58 -10.23 -4.33
CA LEU A 85 -20.52 -10.70 -3.32
C LEU A 85 -21.80 -9.84 -3.31
N GLU A 86 -21.68 -8.52 -3.39
CA GLU A 86 -22.83 -7.60 -3.49
C GLU A 86 -23.69 -7.87 -4.73
N GLU A 87 -23.06 -8.11 -5.90
CA GLU A 87 -23.77 -8.45 -7.13
C GLU A 87 -24.51 -9.80 -7.00
N THR A 88 -23.85 -10.81 -6.43
CA THR A 88 -24.42 -12.14 -6.23
C THR A 88 -25.64 -12.07 -5.29
N ASP A 89 -25.52 -11.34 -4.19
CA ASP A 89 -26.61 -11.15 -3.23
C ASP A 89 -27.80 -10.40 -3.85
N SER A 90 -27.53 -9.35 -4.62
CA SER A 90 -28.57 -8.58 -5.32
C SER A 90 -29.34 -9.43 -6.33
N SER A 91 -28.63 -10.27 -7.09
CA SER A 91 -29.22 -11.22 -8.03
C SER A 91 -30.10 -12.26 -7.32
N LEU A 92 -29.60 -12.85 -6.24
CA LEU A 92 -30.34 -13.83 -5.45
C LEU A 92 -31.62 -13.21 -4.84
N ALA A 93 -31.51 -12.00 -4.28
CA ALA A 93 -32.65 -11.28 -3.73
C ALA A 93 -33.70 -10.95 -4.80
N SER A 94 -33.29 -10.65 -6.02
CA SER A 94 -34.19 -10.39 -7.15
C SER A 94 -34.93 -11.66 -7.58
N GLN A 95 -34.24 -12.80 -7.63
CA GLN A 95 -34.84 -14.10 -7.96
C GLN A 95 -35.84 -14.59 -6.91
N LEU A 96 -35.58 -14.32 -5.62
CA LEU A 96 -36.49 -14.71 -4.54
C LEU A 96 -37.74 -13.81 -4.41
N ARG A 97 -37.71 -12.62 -5.04
CA ARG A 97 -38.82 -11.66 -5.03
C ARG A 97 -39.74 -11.76 -6.24
N GLY A 98 -39.26 -12.37 -7.33
CA GLY A 98 -40.05 -12.68 -8.54
C GLY A 98 -40.72 -14.04 -8.43
#